data_AF-A0A518AGQ1-F1
#
_entry.id   AF-A0A518AGQ1-F1
#
_cell.length_a   1.000
_cell.length_b   1.000
_cell.length_c   1.000
_cell.angle_alpha   90.00
_cell.angle_beta   90.00
_cell.angle_gamma   90.00
#
_symmetry.space_group_name_H-M   'P 1'
#
loop_
_entity.id
_entity.type
_entity.pdbx_description
1 polymer ?
#
loop_
_entity_poly.entity_id
_entity_poly.type
_entity_poly.pdbx_seq_one_letter_code
_entity_poly.pdbx_strand_id
1 'polypeptide(L)'
;MNAHRVGLKRPFIGSQHSITGFIALVLVVAGLLLGVTVHMGFMALMAAGAFGPGVLRQLGLLDDLDEFQKQAVAKSALRAYLVSGILLMAVVIADNWNRLSLGSEAIPASTVVVVMLVVYYASYCLSFWDTRKAVSRVLLAFGILWLAFVVLSHSGEPQALLGEGLLVPGPFILAAILCRYWPRTIGALLLGLSVWTIYFFHMIPSGAVDSQQVLQQSFTFVLIPLPLAVAGVALIADGNKQSNDDDN
;
A
#
# COMPACT_ATOMS: atom_id res chain seq x y z
N MET A 1 -1.76 -57.29 8.85
CA MET A 1 -2.25 -56.07 8.17
C MET A 1 -2.97 -55.20 9.20
N ASN A 2 -2.23 -54.31 9.87
CA ASN A 2 -2.78 -53.42 10.88
C ASN A 2 -2.97 -52.03 10.28
N ALA A 3 -4.24 -51.67 10.07
CA ALA A 3 -4.64 -50.34 9.64
C ALA A 3 -4.31 -49.33 10.75
N HIS A 4 -3.26 -48.55 10.53
CA HIS A 4 -2.87 -47.42 11.36
C HIS A 4 -3.99 -46.37 11.26
N ARG A 5 -4.88 -46.33 12.25
CA ARG A 5 -5.86 -45.25 12.39
C ARG A 5 -5.09 -43.98 12.72
N VAL A 6 -4.82 -43.18 11.70
CA VAL A 6 -4.41 -41.78 11.85
C VAL A 6 -5.59 -41.08 12.51
N GLY A 7 -5.46 -40.82 13.81
CA GLY A 7 -6.41 -40.03 14.57
C GLY A 7 -6.44 -38.63 13.99
N LEU A 8 -7.41 -38.37 13.12
CA LEU A 8 -7.80 -37.03 12.71
C LEU A 8 -8.27 -36.28 13.97
N LYS A 9 -7.30 -35.61 14.60
CA LYS A 9 -7.51 -34.64 15.67
C LYS A 9 -8.43 -33.57 15.07
N ARG A 10 -9.73 -33.63 15.42
CA ARG A 10 -10.72 -32.69 14.90
C ARG A 10 -10.21 -31.27 15.20
N PRO A 11 -10.20 -30.35 14.21
CA PRO A 11 -9.84 -28.98 14.47
C PRO A 11 -10.81 -28.46 15.52
N PHE A 12 -10.26 -28.08 16.66
CA PHE A 12 -11.00 -27.52 17.77
C PHE A 12 -11.53 -26.18 17.29
N ILE A 13 -12.78 -26.15 16.80
CA ILE A 13 -13.52 -24.91 16.56
C ILE A 13 -13.96 -24.41 17.94
N GLY A 14 -12.98 -24.03 18.77
CA GLY A 14 -13.21 -23.20 19.93
C GLY A 14 -13.33 -21.79 19.42
N SER A 15 -14.52 -21.20 19.50
CA SER A 15 -14.73 -19.77 19.31
C SER A 15 -14.07 -19.00 20.46
N GLN A 16 -12.73 -18.98 20.50
CA GLN A 16 -12.02 -18.04 21.35
C GLN A 16 -12.20 -16.67 20.73
N HIS A 17 -13.14 -15.91 21.27
CA HIS A 17 -13.21 -14.48 21.06
C HIS A 17 -11.92 -13.87 21.59
N SER A 18 -10.95 -13.67 20.70
CA SER A 18 -9.69 -12.99 21.02
C SER A 18 -10.02 -11.58 21.51
N ILE A 19 -9.68 -11.29 22.78
CA ILE A 19 -9.83 -9.98 23.41
C ILE A 19 -9.22 -8.88 22.53
N THR A 20 -8.09 -9.20 21.87
CA THR A 20 -7.42 -8.34 20.91
C THR A 20 -8.32 -7.96 19.74
N GLY A 21 -9.09 -8.91 19.19
CA GLY A 21 -10.03 -8.65 18.10
C GLY A 21 -11.20 -7.75 18.53
N PHE A 22 -11.67 -7.90 19.77
CA PHE A 22 -12.72 -7.04 20.32
C PHE A 22 -12.23 -5.60 20.55
N ILE A 23 -11.03 -5.44 21.14
CA ILE A 23 -10.40 -4.13 21.33
C ILE A 23 -10.19 -3.44 19.97
N ALA A 24 -9.68 -4.17 18.98
CA ALA A 24 -9.49 -3.68 17.61
C ALA A 24 -10.80 -3.18 17.00
N LEU A 25 -11.88 -3.96 17.11
CA LEU A 25 -13.20 -3.60 16.63
C LEU A 25 -13.72 -2.33 17.30
N VAL A 26 -13.61 -2.23 18.63
CA VAL A 26 -14.03 -1.04 19.40
C VAL A 26 -13.25 0.20 18.94
N LEU A 27 -11.93 0.09 18.75
CA LEU A 27 -11.12 1.19 18.22
C LEU A 27 -11.56 1.62 16.81
N VAL A 28 -11.85 0.67 15.92
CA VAL A 28 -12.33 0.97 14.55
C VAL A 28 -13.67 1.71 14.60
N VAL A 29 -14.63 1.20 15.36
CA VAL A 29 -15.98 1.79 15.44
C VAL A 29 -15.94 3.16 16.12
N ALA A 30 -15.21 3.29 17.22
CA ALA A 30 -15.06 4.57 17.92
C ALA A 30 -14.32 5.61 17.05
N GLY A 31 -13.23 5.20 16.39
CA GLY A 31 -12.46 6.07 15.49
C GLY A 31 -13.30 6.57 14.31
N LEU A 32 -14.14 5.71 13.73
CA LEU A 32 -15.05 6.08 12.66
C LEU A 32 -16.12 7.07 13.14
N LEU A 33 -16.80 6.78 14.25
CA LEU A 33 -17.85 7.65 14.78
C LEU A 33 -17.30 9.02 15.17
N LEU A 34 -16.17 9.07 15.89
CA LEU A 34 -15.52 10.31 16.28
C LEU A 34 -14.93 11.06 15.07
N GLY A 35 -14.45 10.32 14.07
CA GLY A 35 -13.92 10.87 12.81
C GLY A 35 -14.97 11.63 12.02
N VAL A 36 -16.19 11.10 11.98
CA VAL A 36 -17.34 11.70 11.27
C VAL A 36 -18.01 12.80 12.10
N THR A 37 -18.13 12.64 13.42
CA THR A 37 -18.95 13.53 14.26
C THR A 37 -18.17 14.67 14.92
N VAL A 38 -16.88 14.48 15.20
CA VAL A 38 -16.09 15.44 16.00
C VAL A 38 -14.96 16.05 15.17
N HIS A 39 -14.04 15.22 14.67
CA HIS A 39 -12.84 15.70 13.98
C HIS A 39 -12.20 14.59 13.14
N MET A 40 -11.81 14.89 11.89
CA MET A 40 -11.19 13.90 10.99
C MET A 40 -9.93 13.24 11.54
N GLY A 41 -9.19 13.90 12.43
CA GLY A 41 -8.02 13.32 13.11
C GLY A 41 -8.30 12.02 13.87
N PHE A 42 -9.55 11.77 14.28
CA PHE A 42 -9.93 10.49 14.90
C PHE A 42 -9.93 9.29 13.94
N MET A 43 -9.79 9.52 12.63
CA MET A 43 -9.48 8.44 11.68
C MET A 43 -8.15 7.73 12.01
N ALA A 44 -7.24 8.39 12.74
CA ALA A 44 -6.04 7.75 13.27
C ALA A 44 -6.36 6.60 14.26
N LEU A 45 -7.40 6.73 15.08
CA LEU A 45 -7.87 5.64 15.96
C LEU A 45 -8.44 4.49 15.13
N MET A 46 -9.18 4.80 14.06
CA MET A 46 -9.71 3.78 13.16
C MET A 46 -8.56 2.98 12.53
N ALA A 47 -7.54 3.68 12.02
CA ALA A 47 -6.34 3.06 11.47
C ALA A 47 -5.61 2.22 12.53
N ALA A 48 -5.44 2.73 13.76
CA ALA A 48 -4.82 2.00 14.85
C ALA A 48 -5.59 0.71 15.21
N GLY A 49 -6.93 0.74 15.21
CA GLY A 49 -7.75 -0.45 15.42
C GLY A 49 -7.64 -1.46 14.28
N ALA A 50 -7.63 -0.99 13.03
CA ALA A 50 -7.58 -1.85 11.85
C ALA A 50 -6.21 -2.52 11.66
N PHE A 51 -5.11 -1.77 11.87
CA PHE A 51 -3.75 -2.25 11.59
C PHE A 51 -2.98 -2.67 12.85
N GLY A 52 -3.33 -2.14 14.02
CA GLY A 52 -2.62 -2.37 15.29
C GLY A 52 -2.41 -3.85 15.62
N PRO A 53 -3.45 -4.71 15.56
CA PRO A 53 -3.28 -6.14 15.82
C PRO A 53 -2.34 -6.85 14.83
N GLY A 54 -2.26 -6.38 13.58
CA GLY A 54 -1.33 -6.90 12.58
C GLY A 54 0.11 -6.51 12.88
N VAL A 55 0.32 -5.22 13.21
CA VAL A 55 1.64 -4.68 13.56
C VAL A 55 2.16 -5.32 14.86
N LEU A 56 1.33 -5.44 15.90
CA LEU A 56 1.73 -6.05 17.17
C LEU A 56 2.16 -7.52 17.00
N ARG A 57 1.52 -8.27 16.10
CA ARG A 57 1.93 -9.64 15.78
C ARG A 57 3.27 -9.69 15.05
N GLN A 58 3.52 -8.76 14.12
CA GLN A 58 4.80 -8.68 13.41
C GLN A 58 5.95 -8.28 14.33
N LEU A 59 5.68 -7.45 15.34
CA LEU A 59 6.65 -7.10 16.38
C LEU A 59 6.91 -8.23 17.38
N GLY A 60 6.23 -9.38 17.25
CA GLY A 60 6.35 -10.51 18.18
C GLY A 60 5.73 -10.26 19.56
N LEU A 61 4.96 -9.17 19.72
CA LEU A 61 4.27 -8.84 20.97
C LEU A 61 2.99 -9.66 21.17
N LEU A 62 2.44 -10.20 20.08
CA LEU A 62 1.27 -11.06 20.05
C LEU A 62 1.61 -12.35 19.30
N ASP A 63 1.66 -13.48 20.02
CA ASP A 63 1.82 -14.81 19.43
C ASP A 63 0.59 -15.67 19.72
N ASP A 64 -0.54 -15.27 19.13
CA ASP A 64 -1.86 -15.86 19.37
C ASP A 64 -2.36 -16.74 18.21
N LEU A 65 -1.60 -16.87 17.12
CA LEU A 65 -2.01 -17.56 15.89
C LEU A 65 -0.93 -18.51 15.37
N ASP A 66 -1.35 -19.72 14.97
CA ASP A 66 -0.49 -20.66 14.24
C ASP A 66 -0.09 -20.09 12.87
N GLU A 67 1.02 -20.57 12.31
CA GLU A 67 1.58 -20.06 11.05
C GLU A 67 0.59 -20.16 9.86
N PHE A 68 -0.23 -21.21 9.83
CA PHE A 68 -1.30 -21.35 8.83
C PHE A 68 -2.43 -20.33 9.03
N GLN A 69 -2.75 -19.99 10.27
CA GLN A 69 -3.75 -18.97 10.58
C GLN A 69 -3.23 -17.57 10.27
N LYS A 70 -1.96 -17.29 10.54
CA LYS A 70 -1.28 -16.04 10.13
C LYS A 70 -1.39 -15.86 8.61
N GLN A 71 -1.15 -16.90 7.81
CA GLN A 71 -1.31 -16.85 6.36
C GLN A 71 -2.77 -16.69 5.90
N ALA A 72 -3.72 -17.37 6.55
CA ALA A 72 -5.15 -17.25 6.21
C ALA A 72 -5.69 -15.85 6.50
N VAL A 73 -5.35 -15.30 7.67
CA VAL A 73 -5.72 -13.92 8.06
C VAL A 73 -5.13 -12.92 7.08
N ALA A 74 -3.85 -13.05 6.70
CA ALA A 74 -3.23 -12.18 5.71
C ALA A 74 -3.93 -12.21 4.35
N LYS A 75 -4.28 -13.41 3.84
CA LYS A 75 -5.04 -13.56 2.58
C LYS A 75 -6.43 -12.95 2.67
N SER A 76 -7.12 -13.10 3.81
CA SER A 76 -8.44 -12.54 4.03
C SER A 76 -8.41 -11.01 4.14
N ALA A 77 -7.40 -10.46 4.82
CA ALA A 77 -7.17 -9.02 4.93
C ALA A 77 -6.91 -8.41 3.55
N LEU A 78 -6.09 -9.06 2.71
CA LEU A 78 -5.84 -8.64 1.34
C LEU A 78 -7.11 -8.57 0.49
N ARG A 79 -7.98 -9.59 0.61
CA ARG A 79 -9.25 -9.65 -0.13
C ARG A 79 -10.22 -8.58 0.37
N ALA A 80 -10.39 -8.44 1.69
CA ALA A 80 -11.23 -7.41 2.28
C ALA A 80 -10.77 -6.02 1.88
N TYR A 81 -9.46 -5.82 1.86
CA TYR A 81 -8.82 -4.61 1.41
C TYR A 81 -9.14 -4.29 -0.05
N LEU A 82 -8.87 -5.21 -0.98
CA LEU A 82 -9.17 -5.03 -2.40
C LEU A 82 -10.66 -4.74 -2.63
N VAL A 83 -11.55 -5.47 -1.95
CA VAL A 83 -13.00 -5.23 -2.03
C VAL A 83 -13.35 -3.85 -1.52
N SER A 84 -12.81 -3.42 -0.38
CA SER A 84 -13.06 -2.08 0.17
C SER A 84 -12.59 -0.98 -0.78
N GLY A 85 -11.48 -1.19 -1.49
CA GLY A 85 -10.98 -0.23 -2.45
C GLY A 85 -11.76 -0.15 -3.73
N ILE A 86 -12.15 -1.29 -4.28
CA ILE A 86 -13.03 -1.32 -5.44
C ILE A 86 -14.36 -0.63 -5.09
N LEU A 87 -14.92 -0.92 -3.92
CA LEU A 87 -16.17 -0.31 -3.46
C LEU A 87 -16.01 1.21 -3.29
N LEU A 88 -14.93 1.65 -2.66
CA LEU A 88 -14.67 3.07 -2.45
C LEU A 88 -14.42 3.81 -3.76
N MET A 89 -13.71 3.20 -4.72
CA MET A 89 -13.54 3.73 -6.07
C MET A 89 -14.89 3.84 -6.80
N ALA A 90 -15.74 2.82 -6.69
CA ALA A 90 -17.08 2.85 -7.26
C ALA A 90 -17.95 3.96 -6.65
N VAL A 91 -17.88 4.19 -5.33
CA VAL A 91 -18.58 5.29 -4.65
C VAL A 91 -18.08 6.64 -5.16
N VAL A 92 -16.76 6.82 -5.25
CA VAL A 92 -16.15 8.05 -5.76
C VAL A 92 -16.55 8.31 -7.22
N ILE A 93 -16.52 7.29 -8.08
CA ILE A 93 -16.99 7.41 -9.47
C ILE A 93 -18.46 7.79 -9.50
N ALA A 94 -19.31 7.14 -8.70
CA ALA A 94 -20.75 7.41 -8.67
C ALA A 94 -21.06 8.84 -8.21
N ASP A 95 -20.33 9.34 -7.21
CA ASP A 95 -20.48 10.70 -6.69
C ASP A 95 -20.02 11.77 -7.70
N ASN A 96 -18.93 11.48 -8.43
CA ASN A 96 -18.40 12.39 -9.46
C ASN A 96 -19.08 12.25 -10.83
N TRP A 97 -19.91 11.24 -11.05
CA TRP A 97 -20.54 10.96 -12.36
C TRP A 97 -21.38 12.14 -12.89
N ASN A 98 -21.99 12.91 -11.98
CA ASN A 98 -22.81 14.07 -12.34
C ASN A 98 -22.05 15.41 -12.32
N ARG A 99 -20.76 15.42 -11.92
CA ARG A 99 -19.92 16.61 -11.83
C ARG A 99 -18.81 16.55 -12.88
N LEU A 100 -19.14 16.92 -14.12
CA LEU A 100 -18.21 17.00 -15.28
C LEU A 100 -17.13 18.11 -15.18
N SER A 101 -16.93 18.70 -14.00
CA SER A 101 -15.89 19.69 -13.77
C SER A 101 -14.80 19.11 -12.88
N LEU A 102 -13.66 18.77 -13.49
CA LEU A 102 -12.40 18.40 -12.82
C LEU A 102 -11.74 19.62 -12.13
N GLY A 103 -12.53 20.55 -11.59
CA GLY A 103 -12.08 21.78 -10.96
C GLY A 103 -12.04 21.66 -9.44
N SER A 104 -10.84 21.74 -8.86
CA SER A 104 -10.53 21.90 -7.42
C SER A 104 -10.95 20.79 -6.42
N GLU A 105 -11.93 19.95 -6.73
CA GLU A 105 -12.40 18.86 -5.84
C GLU A 105 -11.88 17.47 -6.21
N ALA A 106 -10.88 17.34 -7.10
CA ALA A 106 -10.30 16.05 -7.52
C ALA A 106 -9.33 15.41 -6.48
N ILE A 107 -9.12 16.10 -5.36
CA ILE A 107 -8.23 15.70 -4.27
C ILE A 107 -8.73 14.47 -3.47
N PRO A 108 -10.03 14.17 -3.24
CA PRO A 108 -10.43 13.04 -2.41
C PRO A 108 -10.29 11.68 -3.11
N ALA A 109 -10.54 11.61 -4.42
CA ALA A 109 -10.52 10.37 -5.20
C ALA A 109 -9.11 9.75 -5.33
N SER A 110 -8.17 10.57 -5.78
CA SER A 110 -6.75 10.20 -5.91
C SER A 110 -6.14 9.91 -4.54
N THR A 111 -6.55 10.66 -3.51
CA THR A 111 -6.10 10.47 -2.13
C THR A 111 -6.47 9.13 -1.56
N VAL A 112 -7.73 8.73 -1.74
CA VAL A 112 -8.24 7.44 -1.33
C VAL A 112 -7.47 6.29 -1.99
N VAL A 113 -7.28 6.36 -3.30
CA VAL A 113 -6.60 5.32 -4.07
C VAL A 113 -5.13 5.21 -3.65
N VAL A 114 -4.49 6.34 -3.33
CA VAL A 114 -3.10 6.36 -2.87
C VAL A 114 -2.97 5.85 -1.45
N VAL A 115 -3.83 6.28 -0.52
CA VAL A 115 -3.84 5.73 0.84
C VAL A 115 -4.02 4.22 0.76
N MET A 116 -4.85 3.77 -0.18
CA MET A 116 -4.99 2.36 -0.49
C MET A 116 -3.83 1.72 -1.25
N LEU A 117 -2.98 2.48 -1.91
CA LEU A 117 -1.77 1.94 -2.49
C LEU A 117 -0.69 1.80 -1.42
N VAL A 118 -0.55 2.79 -0.54
CA VAL A 118 0.44 2.85 0.54
C VAL A 118 0.17 1.79 1.60
N VAL A 119 -1.09 1.63 2.02
CA VAL A 119 -1.45 0.57 2.99
C VAL A 119 -1.31 -0.82 2.38
N TYR A 120 -1.60 -0.98 1.08
CA TYR A 120 -1.28 -2.22 0.35
C TYR A 120 0.21 -2.45 0.33
N TYR A 121 1.00 -1.41 0.07
CA TYR A 121 2.46 -1.45 0.01
C TYR A 121 3.07 -1.88 1.33
N ALA A 122 2.66 -1.25 2.43
CA ALA A 122 3.09 -1.62 3.77
C ALA A 122 2.69 -3.07 4.09
N SER A 123 1.45 -3.48 3.77
CA SER A 123 1.00 -4.85 3.99
C SER A 123 1.75 -5.89 3.13
N TYR A 124 2.22 -5.51 1.95
CA TYR A 124 2.89 -6.41 1.00
C TYR A 124 4.40 -6.52 1.28
N CYS A 125 5.04 -5.43 1.71
CA CYS A 125 6.45 -5.39 2.10
C CYS A 125 6.74 -6.12 3.40
N LEU A 126 5.77 -6.18 4.33
CA LEU A 126 6.06 -6.59 5.70
C LEU A 126 6.05 -8.10 5.98
N SER A 127 5.53 -9.01 5.13
CA SER A 127 5.44 -10.40 5.64
C SER A 127 5.24 -11.61 4.70
N PHE A 128 4.91 -11.53 3.40
CA PHE A 128 4.37 -12.75 2.74
C PHE A 128 4.78 -13.10 1.31
N TRP A 129 5.56 -12.27 0.61
CA TRP A 129 5.96 -12.55 -0.78
C TRP A 129 7.45 -12.35 -0.97
N ASP A 130 8.02 -13.16 -1.88
CA ASP A 130 9.35 -12.92 -2.47
C ASP A 130 9.44 -11.45 -2.91
N THR A 131 10.33 -10.71 -2.26
CA THR A 131 10.45 -9.24 -2.28
C THR A 131 10.46 -8.70 -3.71
N ARG A 132 11.07 -9.44 -4.64
CA ARG A 132 11.14 -9.06 -6.06
C ARG A 132 9.80 -9.11 -6.75
N LYS A 133 9.02 -10.17 -6.51
CA LYS A 133 7.67 -10.33 -7.10
C LYS A 133 6.71 -9.30 -6.55
N ALA A 134 6.88 -8.95 -5.27
CA ALA A 134 6.13 -7.89 -4.62
C ALA A 134 6.37 -6.53 -5.27
N VAL A 135 7.64 -6.08 -5.31
CA VAL A 135 8.00 -4.77 -5.85
C VAL A 135 7.64 -4.67 -7.33
N SER A 136 7.86 -5.73 -8.13
CA SER A 136 7.44 -5.81 -9.53
C SER A 136 5.95 -5.56 -9.71
N ARG A 137 5.10 -6.24 -8.92
CA ARG A 137 3.65 -6.12 -9.05
C ARG A 137 3.13 -4.76 -8.64
N VAL A 138 3.71 -4.16 -7.61
CA VAL A 138 3.29 -2.82 -7.19
C VAL A 138 3.68 -1.79 -8.24
N LEU A 139 4.93 -1.78 -8.69
CA LEU A 139 5.39 -0.84 -9.72
C LEU A 139 4.54 -0.96 -10.99
N LEU A 140 4.18 -2.19 -11.37
CA LEU A 140 3.30 -2.46 -12.49
C LEU A 140 1.87 -1.97 -12.24
N ALA A 141 1.29 -2.24 -11.06
CA ALA A 141 -0.04 -1.77 -10.70
C ALA A 141 -0.11 -0.24 -10.68
N PHE A 142 0.92 0.41 -10.13
CA PHE A 142 1.04 1.86 -10.12
C PHE A 142 1.17 2.43 -11.54
N GLY A 143 2.04 1.84 -12.37
CA GLY A 143 2.21 2.23 -13.75
C GLY A 143 0.92 2.07 -14.57
N ILE A 144 0.20 0.96 -14.44
CA ILE A 144 -1.08 0.74 -15.13
C ILE A 144 -2.15 1.72 -14.64
N LEU A 145 -2.24 1.94 -13.32
CA LEU A 145 -3.21 2.85 -12.75
C LEU A 145 -2.96 4.28 -13.23
N TRP A 146 -1.70 4.72 -13.27
CA TRP A 146 -1.34 6.04 -13.77
C TRP A 146 -1.56 6.15 -15.29
N LEU A 147 -1.27 5.09 -16.04
CA LEU A 147 -1.57 5.03 -17.47
C LEU A 147 -3.08 5.17 -17.72
N ALA A 148 -3.93 4.51 -16.92
CA ALA A 148 -5.37 4.67 -17.00
C ALA A 148 -5.81 6.11 -16.72
N PHE A 149 -5.20 6.79 -15.74
CA PHE A 149 -5.44 8.21 -15.49
C PHE A 149 -5.09 9.08 -16.70
N VAL A 150 -3.92 8.89 -17.30
CA VAL A 150 -3.49 9.63 -18.50
C VAL A 150 -4.43 9.39 -19.68
N VAL A 151 -4.87 8.14 -19.88
CA VAL A 151 -5.82 7.77 -20.94
C VAL A 151 -7.17 8.45 -20.73
N LEU A 152 -7.65 8.50 -19.49
CA LEU A 152 -8.91 9.16 -19.16
C LEU A 152 -8.82 10.69 -19.23
N SER A 153 -7.67 11.29 -18.87
CA SER A 153 -7.50 12.74 -18.88
C SER A 153 -7.24 13.31 -20.28
N HIS A 154 -6.64 12.54 -21.19
CA HIS A 154 -6.22 13.00 -22.52
C HIS A 154 -6.84 12.19 -23.67
N SER A 155 -8.04 11.65 -23.49
CA SER A 155 -8.68 10.77 -24.49
C SER A 155 -8.89 11.40 -25.87
N GLY A 156 -8.86 12.73 -25.97
CA GLY A 156 -8.98 13.48 -27.24
C GLY A 156 -7.66 13.89 -27.90
N GLU A 157 -6.51 13.69 -27.23
CA GLU A 157 -5.21 14.22 -27.67
C GLU A 157 -4.14 13.12 -27.75
N PRO A 158 -4.01 12.42 -28.90
CA PRO A 158 -3.13 11.26 -29.03
C PRO A 158 -1.65 11.59 -28.80
N GLN A 159 -1.24 12.82 -29.07
CA GLN A 159 0.11 13.32 -28.80
C GLN A 159 0.40 13.47 -27.29
N ALA A 160 -0.57 13.93 -26.50
CA ALA A 160 -0.46 14.00 -25.05
C ALA A 160 -0.43 12.60 -24.43
N LEU A 161 -1.23 11.66 -24.98
CA LEU A 161 -1.20 10.26 -24.56
C LEU A 161 0.17 9.60 -24.77
N LEU A 162 0.83 9.85 -25.91
CA LEU A 162 2.16 9.30 -26.16
C LEU A 162 3.24 9.97 -25.29
N GLY A 163 3.17 11.30 -25.12
CA GLY A 163 4.11 12.04 -24.29
C GLY A 163 3.98 11.64 -22.82
N GLU A 164 2.85 11.96 -22.21
CA GLU A 164 2.64 11.77 -20.77
C GLU A 164 2.49 10.29 -20.39
N GLY A 165 1.87 9.50 -21.26
CA GLY A 165 1.64 8.07 -21.04
C GLY A 165 2.90 7.23 -21.21
N LEU A 166 3.95 7.73 -21.87
CA LEU A 166 5.26 7.06 -21.85
C LEU A 166 6.16 7.63 -20.76
N LEU A 167 6.12 8.95 -20.55
CA LEU A 167 7.06 9.64 -19.67
C LEU A 167 6.80 9.34 -18.19
N VAL A 168 5.53 9.25 -17.77
CA VAL A 168 5.19 9.06 -16.36
C VAL A 168 5.06 7.58 -15.97
N PRO A 169 4.16 6.77 -16.56
CA PRO A 169 4.01 5.38 -16.15
C PRO A 169 5.08 4.46 -16.76
N GLY A 170 5.70 4.85 -17.89
CA GLY A 170 6.71 4.05 -18.59
C GLY A 170 7.90 3.68 -17.70
N PRO A 171 8.54 4.62 -16.99
CA PRO A 171 9.60 4.32 -16.04
C PRO A 171 9.18 3.32 -14.95
N PHE A 172 7.94 3.40 -14.43
CA PHE A 172 7.45 2.46 -13.41
C PHE A 172 7.24 1.06 -13.98
N ILE A 173 6.65 0.94 -15.18
CA ILE A 173 6.46 -0.35 -15.85
C ILE A 173 7.82 -0.96 -16.21
N LEU A 174 8.74 -0.16 -16.70
CA LEU A 174 10.09 -0.59 -17.05
C LEU A 174 10.84 -1.05 -15.78
N ALA A 175 10.79 -0.28 -14.69
CA ALA A 175 11.36 -0.69 -13.40
C ALA A 175 10.73 -1.99 -12.88
N ALA A 176 9.42 -2.19 -13.07
CA ALA A 176 8.72 -3.42 -12.69
C ALA A 176 9.22 -4.66 -13.46
N ILE A 177 9.68 -4.48 -14.70
CA ILE A 177 10.25 -5.56 -15.52
C ILE A 177 11.72 -5.77 -15.14
N LEU A 178 12.51 -4.69 -15.08
CA LEU A 178 13.95 -4.75 -14.81
C LEU A 178 14.27 -5.26 -13.40
N CYS A 179 13.39 -5.05 -12.42
CA CYS A 179 13.62 -5.54 -11.06
C CYS A 179 13.70 -7.08 -10.97
N ARG A 180 13.22 -7.80 -12.00
CA ARG A 180 13.38 -9.26 -12.10
C ARG A 180 14.80 -9.68 -12.45
N TYR A 181 15.49 -8.86 -13.23
CA TYR A 181 16.83 -9.16 -13.70
C TYR A 181 17.87 -8.56 -12.74
N TRP A 182 17.76 -7.26 -12.42
CA TRP A 182 18.79 -6.51 -11.69
C TRP A 182 18.20 -5.84 -10.43
N PRO A 183 17.84 -6.61 -9.40
CA PRO A 183 17.13 -6.10 -8.21
C PRO A 183 17.95 -5.05 -7.44
N ARG A 184 19.27 -5.24 -7.29
CA ARG A 184 20.16 -4.31 -6.58
C ARG A 184 20.25 -2.96 -7.29
N THR A 185 20.50 -2.98 -8.59
CA THR A 185 20.63 -1.75 -9.41
C THR A 185 19.32 -0.98 -9.43
N ILE A 186 18.19 -1.67 -9.60
CA ILE A 186 16.87 -1.02 -9.55
C ILE A 186 16.54 -0.52 -8.15
N GLY A 187 16.89 -1.25 -7.09
CA GLY A 187 16.71 -0.79 -5.72
C GLY A 187 17.47 0.50 -5.42
N ALA A 188 18.73 0.60 -5.86
CA ALA A 188 19.53 1.81 -5.75
C ALA A 188 18.96 2.96 -6.59
N LEU A 189 18.49 2.68 -7.81
CA LEU A 189 17.84 3.65 -8.68
C LEU A 189 16.57 4.21 -8.04
N LEU A 190 15.71 3.35 -7.47
CA LEU A 190 14.48 3.77 -6.79
C LEU A 190 14.76 4.64 -5.55
N LEU A 191 15.83 4.34 -4.79
CA LEU A 191 16.28 5.22 -3.71
C LEU A 191 16.78 6.56 -4.21
N GLY A 192 17.61 6.57 -5.26
CA GLY A 192 18.07 7.79 -5.90
C GLY A 192 16.90 8.63 -6.41
N LEU A 193 15.90 7.99 -7.00
CA LEU A 193 14.69 8.64 -7.52
C LEU A 193 13.80 9.16 -6.38
N SER A 194 13.69 8.43 -5.27
CA SER A 194 13.01 8.91 -4.05
C SER A 194 13.67 10.20 -3.53
N VAL A 195 14.99 10.20 -3.35
CA VAL A 195 15.73 11.39 -2.92
C VAL A 195 15.56 12.53 -3.93
N TRP A 196 15.68 12.23 -5.22
CA TRP A 196 15.47 13.21 -6.28
C TRP A 196 14.09 13.85 -6.23
N THR A 197 13.01 13.07 -5.99
CA THR A 197 11.65 13.62 -5.87
C THR A 197 11.50 14.58 -4.70
N ILE A 198 12.18 14.35 -3.56
CA ILE A 198 12.16 15.26 -2.41
C ILE A 198 12.72 16.63 -2.81
N TYR A 199 13.81 16.66 -3.59
CA TYR A 199 14.39 17.90 -4.11
C TYR A 199 13.53 18.54 -5.20
N PHE A 200 13.03 17.75 -6.14
CA PHE A 200 12.24 18.23 -7.28
C PHE A 200 10.94 18.93 -6.82
N PHE A 201 10.24 18.34 -5.85
CA PHE A 201 9.03 18.91 -5.28
C PHE A 201 9.30 20.01 -4.23
N HIS A 202 10.55 20.41 -4.01
CA HIS A 202 10.93 21.44 -3.04
C HIS A 202 10.33 21.16 -1.65
N MET A 203 10.37 19.90 -1.20
CA MET A 203 9.77 19.49 0.07
C MET A 203 10.49 20.01 1.31
N ILE A 204 11.61 20.72 1.13
CA ILE A 204 12.35 21.37 2.21
C ILE A 204 11.83 22.80 2.33
N PRO A 205 10.96 23.11 3.31
CA PRO A 205 10.45 24.46 3.47
C PRO A 205 11.59 25.44 3.79
N SER A 206 11.67 26.53 3.03
CA SER A 206 12.68 27.59 3.21
C SER A 206 12.15 28.84 3.92
N GLY A 207 10.93 28.81 4.48
CA GLY A 207 10.29 29.97 5.13
C GLY A 207 9.09 29.63 6.02
N ALA A 208 8.31 30.65 6.40
CA ALA A 208 7.09 30.49 7.20
C ALA A 208 6.06 29.66 6.43
N VAL A 209 5.75 28.46 6.92
CA VAL A 209 4.95 27.48 6.20
C VAL A 209 3.48 27.61 6.56
N ASP A 210 2.65 27.79 5.55
CA ASP A 210 1.20 27.69 5.70
C ASP A 210 0.79 26.24 5.99
N SER A 211 -0.16 26.06 6.90
CA SER A 211 -0.69 24.75 7.31
C SER A 211 -1.20 23.92 6.13
N GLN A 212 -1.80 24.57 5.13
CA GLN A 212 -2.27 23.92 3.91
C GLN A 212 -1.13 23.39 3.05
N GLN A 213 -0.01 24.12 3.00
CA GLN A 213 1.17 23.74 2.22
C GLN A 213 1.91 22.56 2.87
N VAL A 214 2.00 22.53 4.21
CA VAL A 214 2.53 21.37 4.95
C VAL A 214 1.71 20.11 4.64
N LEU A 215 0.38 20.23 4.64
CA LEU A 215 -0.51 19.10 4.40
C LEU A 215 -0.31 18.57 2.98
N GLN A 216 -0.26 19.45 1.98
CA GLN A 216 0.02 19.06 0.59
C GLN A 216 1.41 18.42 0.42
N GLN A 217 2.45 18.98 1.04
CA GLN A 217 3.81 18.42 0.99
C GLN A 217 3.91 17.06 1.66
N SER A 218 3.30 16.90 2.84
CA SER A 218 3.24 15.62 3.55
C SER A 218 2.51 14.57 2.71
N PHE A 219 1.45 14.99 2.00
CA PHE A 219 0.71 14.13 1.12
C PHE A 219 1.56 13.65 -0.06
N THR A 220 2.23 14.57 -0.76
CA THR A 220 3.15 14.23 -1.85
C THR A 220 4.29 13.34 -1.36
N PHE A 221 4.81 13.57 -0.15
CA PHE A 221 5.87 12.75 0.45
C PHE A 221 5.44 11.30 0.69
N VAL A 222 4.26 11.12 1.27
CA VAL A 222 3.68 9.78 1.51
C VAL A 222 3.34 9.07 0.20
N LEU A 223 3.01 9.83 -0.85
CA LEU A 223 2.53 9.32 -2.14
C LEU A 223 3.66 8.88 -3.06
N ILE A 224 4.78 9.60 -3.07
CA ILE A 224 5.86 9.41 -4.06
C ILE A 224 7.15 8.90 -3.40
N PRO A 225 7.92 9.71 -2.64
CA PRO A 225 9.23 9.30 -2.18
C PRO A 225 9.17 8.13 -1.20
N LEU A 226 8.16 8.06 -0.33
CA LEU A 226 8.11 7.01 0.70
C LEU A 226 7.96 5.59 0.09
N PRO A 227 6.99 5.30 -0.81
CA PRO A 227 6.90 4.00 -1.46
C PRO A 227 8.15 3.64 -2.26
N LEU A 228 8.73 4.61 -2.99
CA LEU A 228 9.97 4.41 -3.73
C LEU A 228 11.16 4.07 -2.82
N ALA A 229 11.28 4.74 -1.68
CA ALA A 229 12.33 4.45 -0.71
C ALA A 229 12.18 3.06 -0.10
N VAL A 230 10.96 2.71 0.33
CA VAL A 230 10.67 1.39 0.90
C VAL A 230 10.92 0.29 -0.14
N ALA A 231 10.52 0.50 -1.41
CA ALA A 231 10.81 -0.39 -2.53
C ALA A 231 12.31 -0.64 -2.69
N GLY A 232 13.07 0.46 -2.69
CA GLY A 232 14.50 0.44 -2.94
C GLY A 232 15.27 -0.26 -1.83
N VAL A 233 14.97 0.06 -0.57
CA VAL A 233 15.55 -0.61 0.61
C VAL A 233 15.23 -2.11 0.57
N ALA A 234 13.97 -2.48 0.29
CA ALA A 234 13.55 -3.87 0.26
C ALA A 234 14.32 -4.68 -0.81
N LEU A 235 14.46 -4.15 -2.03
CA LEU A 235 15.21 -4.81 -3.11
C LEU A 235 16.71 -4.97 -2.80
N ILE A 236 17.33 -3.97 -2.16
CA ILE A 236 18.75 -4.04 -1.78
C ILE A 236 18.96 -5.08 -0.69
N ALA A 237 18.09 -5.10 0.33
CA ALA A 237 18.16 -6.06 1.43
C ALA A 237 18.00 -7.51 0.94
N ASP A 238 17.07 -7.73 0.01
CA ASP A 238 16.84 -9.04 -0.63
C ASP A 238 18.04 -9.51 -1.45
N GLY A 239 18.66 -8.61 -2.22
CA GLY A 239 19.86 -8.93 -3.00
C GLY A 239 21.07 -9.32 -2.15
N ASN A 240 21.18 -8.79 -0.92
CA ASN A 240 22.27 -9.16 0.00
C ASN A 240 22.10 -10.55 0.60
N LYS A 241 20.86 -10.98 0.88
CA LYS A 241 20.59 -12.34 1.38
C LYS A 241 21.03 -13.39 0.36
N GLN A 242 20.66 -13.20 -0.91
CA GLN A 242 20.98 -14.19 -1.95
C GLN A 242 22.49 -14.32 -2.20
N SER A 243 23.23 -13.21 -2.13
CA SER A 243 24.69 -13.23 -2.25
C SER A 243 25.38 -14.03 -1.15
N ASN A 244 24.84 -14.03 0.08
CA ASN A 244 25.40 -14.79 1.20
C ASN A 244 25.05 -16.28 1.12
N ASP A 245 23.93 -16.63 0.49
CA ASP A 245 23.52 -18.02 0.29
C ASP A 245 24.33 -18.70 -0.84
N ASP A 246 24.76 -17.93 -1.85
CA ASP A 246 25.59 -18.45 -2.95
C ASP A 246 27.06 -18.74 -2.53
N ASP A 247 27.50 -18.14 -1.42
CA ASP A 247 28.88 -18.27 -0.89
C ASP A 247 29.05 -19.41 0.15
N ASN A 248 27.96 -20.04 0.60
CA ASN A 248 27.94 -21.14 1.59
C ASN A 248 27.65 -22.51 0.94
#